data_AF-A0A7V6I542-F1
#
_entry.id   AF-A0A7V6I542-F1
#
_cell.length_a   1.000
_cell.length_b   1.000
_cell.length_c   1.000
_cell.angle_alpha   90.00
_cell.angle_beta   90.00
_cell.angle_gamma   90.00
#
_symmetry.space_group_name_H-M   'P 1'
#
loop_
_entity.id
_entity.type
_entity.pdbx_description
1 polymer ?
#
loop_
_entity_poly.entity_id
_entity_poly.type
_entity_poly.pdbx_seq_one_letter_code
_entity_poly.pdbx_strand_id
1 'polypeptide(L)'
;MEILATKKSGIETVVNANNSGITLIKEPSGIGIEIASETPGHFFALLEEKFGSLEVIVPLNNDIIVTKDEGLGIEGSYAGGVDVKVCLDSMFGHTHDTRYHTKEESLALIGEAEGRANEFTARSYENAVEAQEMLRQSLLATFTESISPITIQTMSLLVGAKELQFRYVGSKTNPTVVPDGIVWNGTEKKLKVPAGGIIQHMTLGITTISSTHSANEYRFWNMAPFDSGVLSDGMKKYWLYAKVRRTGNTSPSDLDTYILSEFPIAFEDNANYPSHYCLLVGLLSSEVNGERSWVTVYGFTEVLPGRITVDKIVSPSGKTYFDLSAGDGEGEIGGKIKFVGTGGDEKYLSDVVDDLQEQIDGQVIAWFQEHDPTLGNYPASEWTTDELKNQHLNDTFTNISATSGRSWRFTKVAGVYSWSEISDTATTAALLAAAAAQDTADGKKRVFTTTPAPPYDEGDLWSGLSSGDLKVCITSRATGNYVASDWALASKYTDDTAANAAQTAANNAQASANTANGLLADIANDGKLTPVEKQAVKLEWDTIVDEKSKIDGQADYYGVSKGTYGTLYNTLSNYITPILSNLGTTSTINRETFRGHFKNYYSARQDLLDAIAEKAKDLAD
;
A
#
# COMPACT_ATOMS: atom_id res chain seq x y z
N MET A 1 22.09 14.79 -27.20
CA MET A 1 20.93 14.27 -27.95
C MET A 1 20.94 14.97 -29.29
N GLU A 2 21.41 14.33 -30.35
CA GLU A 2 21.37 14.90 -31.70
C GLU A 2 19.96 14.73 -32.26
N ILE A 3 19.33 15.83 -32.69
CA ILE A 3 18.04 15.82 -33.39
C ILE A 3 18.33 16.14 -34.85
N LEU A 4 18.23 15.12 -35.71
CA LEU A 4 18.27 15.27 -37.17
C LEU A 4 16.85 15.55 -37.67
N ALA A 5 16.61 16.76 -38.20
CA ALA A 5 15.37 17.11 -38.87
C ALA A 5 15.62 17.24 -40.37
N THR A 6 15.00 16.37 -41.18
CA THR A 6 15.13 16.41 -42.65
C THR A 6 13.80 16.87 -43.26
N LYS A 7 13.80 18.01 -43.97
CA LYS A 7 12.66 18.39 -44.84
C LYS A 7 12.91 17.88 -46.25
N LYS A 8 11.80 17.58 -46.95
CA LYS A 8 11.70 17.01 -48.30
C LYS A 8 12.22 17.95 -49.41
N SER A 9 13.49 18.35 -49.34
CA SER A 9 14.29 18.95 -50.41
C SER A 9 15.75 19.12 -49.95
N GLY A 10 16.48 18.00 -49.83
CA GLY A 10 17.94 17.93 -49.95
C GLY A 10 18.84 18.89 -49.16
N ILE A 11 18.51 19.29 -47.93
CA ILE A 11 19.40 20.09 -47.08
C ILE A 11 19.43 19.48 -45.67
N GLU A 12 20.62 19.05 -45.24
CA GLU A 12 20.89 18.61 -43.86
C GLU A 12 21.19 19.83 -42.98
N THR A 13 20.62 19.86 -41.78
CA THR A 13 20.90 20.88 -40.75
C THR A 13 21.36 20.15 -39.48
N VAL A 14 22.53 20.50 -38.97
CA VAL A 14 23.07 19.94 -37.71
C VAL A 14 22.83 20.96 -36.61
N VAL A 15 22.16 20.55 -35.53
CA VAL A 15 21.98 21.37 -34.32
C VAL A 15 22.84 20.77 -33.21
N ASN A 16 23.83 21.54 -32.74
CA ASN A 16 24.63 21.16 -31.57
C ASN A 16 24.13 21.94 -30.34
N ALA A 17 23.77 21.22 -29.28
CA ALA A 17 23.30 21.80 -28.03
C ALA A 17 24.40 21.65 -26.96
N ASN A 18 25.15 22.71 -26.75
CA ASN A 18 25.99 22.87 -25.56
C ASN A 18 25.39 23.97 -24.66
N ASN A 19 25.67 23.92 -23.35
CA ASN A 19 25.05 24.69 -22.25
C ASN A 19 25.21 26.24 -22.31
N SER A 20 25.48 26.82 -23.48
CA SER A 20 25.53 28.27 -23.70
C SER A 20 25.23 28.58 -25.16
N GLY A 21 23.94 28.63 -25.54
CA GLY A 21 23.48 29.13 -26.84
C GLY A 21 23.42 28.09 -27.98
N ILE A 22 22.34 28.17 -28.79
CA ILE A 22 22.15 27.37 -30.01
C ILE A 22 22.66 28.20 -31.20
N THR A 23 23.62 27.69 -31.97
CA THR A 23 24.12 28.34 -33.19
C THR A 23 23.79 27.48 -34.42
N LEU A 24 23.13 28.08 -35.41
CA LEU A 24 22.91 27.46 -36.72
C LEU A 24 24.08 27.83 -37.64
N ILE A 25 24.85 26.83 -38.11
CA ILE A 25 25.90 27.06 -39.12
C ILE A 25 25.43 26.46 -40.45
N LYS A 26 25.40 27.29 -41.50
CA LYS A 26 25.32 26.86 -42.89
C LYS A 26 26.24 27.72 -43.75
N GLU A 27 27.11 27.10 -44.55
CA GLU A 27 27.83 27.77 -45.64
C GLU A 27 27.32 27.28 -47.01
N PRO A 28 27.50 28.03 -48.12
CA PRO A 28 27.52 29.50 -48.23
C PRO A 28 26.60 29.96 -49.39
N SER A 29 25.51 30.66 -49.09
CA SER A 29 24.93 31.65 -49.99
C SER A 29 24.03 32.58 -49.17
N GLY A 30 24.43 33.84 -49.13
CA GLY A 30 24.05 34.79 -48.09
C GLY A 30 22.56 35.11 -48.00
N ILE A 31 22.07 35.09 -46.76
CA ILE A 31 21.26 36.10 -46.04
C ILE A 31 21.03 35.46 -44.66
N GLY A 32 21.75 35.89 -43.63
CA GLY A 32 21.58 35.41 -42.26
C GLY A 32 20.41 36.12 -41.58
N ILE A 33 19.50 35.37 -40.96
CA ILE A 33 18.51 35.91 -40.01
C ILE A 33 18.91 35.38 -38.63
N GLU A 34 19.28 36.29 -37.75
CA GLU A 34 19.61 35.99 -36.35
C GLU A 34 18.33 36.03 -35.51
N ILE A 35 18.07 34.98 -34.72
CA ILE A 35 16.98 34.95 -33.74
C ILE A 35 17.60 34.56 -32.40
N ALA A 36 17.71 35.51 -31.48
CA ALA A 36 18.15 35.27 -30.10
C ALA A 36 16.94 34.99 -29.21
N SER A 37 16.99 33.93 -28.40
CA SER A 37 15.98 33.61 -27.38
C SER A 37 16.65 33.04 -26.14
N GLU A 38 16.26 33.53 -24.97
CA GLU A 38 16.83 33.13 -23.66
C GLU A 38 16.16 31.89 -23.06
N THR A 39 15.04 31.41 -23.63
CA THR A 39 14.33 30.21 -23.15
C THR A 39 13.81 29.31 -24.29
N PRO A 40 13.76 27.97 -24.10
CA PRO A 40 13.32 27.03 -25.13
C PRO A 40 11.87 27.27 -25.58
N GLY A 41 10.96 27.58 -24.66
CA GLY A 41 9.54 27.80 -24.99
C GLY A 41 9.29 28.99 -25.92
N HIS A 42 10.10 30.05 -25.81
CA HIS A 42 9.98 31.24 -26.65
C HIS A 42 10.56 31.01 -28.06
N PHE A 43 11.53 30.10 -28.20
CA PHE A 43 12.12 29.71 -29.48
C PHE A 43 11.12 28.95 -30.37
N PHE A 44 10.33 28.04 -29.78
CA PHE A 44 9.31 27.28 -30.53
C PHE A 44 8.14 28.17 -31.00
N ALA A 45 7.73 29.15 -30.20
CA ALA A 45 6.71 30.12 -30.59
C ALA A 45 7.15 30.99 -31.79
N LEU A 46 8.42 31.44 -31.80
CA LEU A 46 9.02 32.21 -32.91
C LEU A 46 9.17 31.40 -34.20
N LEU A 47 9.36 30.08 -34.09
CA LEU A 47 9.43 29.18 -35.24
C LEU A 47 8.05 28.94 -35.87
N GLU A 48 7.02 28.75 -35.07
CA GLU A 48 5.63 28.62 -35.56
C GLU A 48 5.12 29.91 -36.22
N GLU A 49 5.48 31.09 -35.67
CA GLU A 49 5.12 32.39 -36.26
C GLU A 49 5.77 32.62 -37.63
N LYS A 50 7.02 32.18 -37.84
CA LYS A 50 7.74 32.39 -39.11
C LYS A 50 7.52 31.31 -40.17
N PHE A 51 7.24 30.06 -39.77
CA PHE A 51 7.23 28.93 -40.70
C PHE A 51 5.90 28.16 -40.78
N GLY A 52 4.89 28.54 -39.97
CA GLY A 52 3.62 27.82 -39.89
C GLY A 52 3.74 26.46 -39.20
N SER A 53 2.61 25.76 -39.03
CA SER A 53 2.51 24.52 -38.25
C SER A 53 3.55 23.46 -38.66
N LEU A 54 4.39 23.04 -37.70
CA LEU A 54 5.38 21.99 -37.87
C LEU A 54 4.78 20.62 -37.54
N GLU A 55 4.75 19.71 -38.51
CA GLU A 55 4.43 18.30 -38.28
C GLU A 55 5.72 17.53 -37.95
N VAL A 56 5.80 16.94 -36.75
CA VAL A 56 6.94 16.10 -36.35
C VAL A 56 6.64 14.65 -36.75
N ILE A 57 7.34 14.16 -37.77
CA ILE A 57 7.29 12.74 -38.17
C ILE A 57 8.48 12.04 -37.51
N VAL A 58 8.21 11.14 -36.57
CA VAL A 58 9.24 10.28 -35.96
C VAL A 58 9.36 9.00 -36.77
N PRO A 59 10.52 8.68 -37.39
CA PRO A 59 10.69 7.42 -38.09
C PRO A 59 10.90 6.27 -37.08
N LEU A 60 10.02 5.27 -37.16
CA LEU A 60 10.20 3.96 -36.54
C LEU A 60 11.38 3.27 -37.23
N ASN A 61 12.57 3.31 -36.61
CA ASN A 61 13.61 2.26 -36.65
C ASN A 61 14.89 2.81 -36.00
N ASN A 62 14.97 2.72 -34.67
CA ASN A 62 16.18 2.38 -33.94
C ASN A 62 15.81 2.06 -32.49
N ASP A 63 16.33 0.93 -32.00
CA ASP A 63 15.92 0.24 -30.80
C ASP A 63 15.95 1.09 -29.52
N ILE A 64 14.83 1.10 -28.80
CA ILE A 64 14.80 1.35 -27.36
C ILE A 64 14.37 0.04 -26.71
N ILE A 65 15.33 -0.63 -26.06
CA ILE A 65 15.07 -1.74 -25.15
C ILE A 65 14.38 -1.14 -23.92
N VAL A 66 13.08 -1.40 -23.76
CA VAL A 66 12.37 -1.16 -22.50
C VAL A 66 12.35 -2.49 -21.75
N THR A 67 13.12 -2.60 -20.68
CA THR A 67 12.96 -3.65 -19.68
C THR A 67 11.62 -3.45 -18.97
N LYS A 68 10.73 -4.41 -19.16
CA LYS A 68 9.42 -4.48 -18.54
C LYS A 68 9.60 -4.99 -17.10
N ASP A 69 9.35 -4.14 -16.11
CA ASP A 69 9.15 -4.58 -14.73
C ASP A 69 7.79 -5.31 -14.67
N GLU A 70 7.80 -6.51 -14.10
CA GLU A 70 6.66 -7.43 -14.09
C GLU A 70 5.68 -7.03 -12.99
N GLY A 71 4.49 -6.57 -13.39
CA GLY A 71 3.40 -6.38 -12.46
C GLY A 71 2.20 -5.70 -13.10
N LEU A 72 1.38 -6.47 -13.82
CA LEU A 72 -0.08 -6.40 -13.90
C LEU A 72 -0.56 -7.13 -15.16
N GLY A 73 -1.46 -8.09 -14.95
CA GLY A 73 -1.97 -9.01 -15.96
C GLY A 73 -2.67 -8.32 -17.12
N ILE A 74 -2.43 -8.85 -18.31
CA ILE A 74 -3.23 -8.59 -19.50
C ILE A 74 -4.40 -9.56 -19.47
N GLU A 75 -5.62 -9.06 -19.25
CA GLU A 75 -6.84 -9.66 -19.76
C GLU A 75 -7.77 -8.56 -20.28
N GLY A 76 -8.36 -8.80 -21.46
CA GLY A 76 -9.55 -8.07 -21.90
C GLY A 76 -9.33 -7.06 -23.01
N SER A 77 -9.33 -7.56 -24.25
CA SER A 77 -9.74 -6.80 -25.43
C SER A 77 -11.15 -6.22 -25.22
N TYR A 78 -11.28 -4.90 -25.14
CA TYR A 78 -12.55 -4.21 -25.40
C TYR A 78 -12.29 -2.96 -26.24
N ALA A 79 -12.84 -3.00 -27.46
CA ALA A 79 -12.95 -1.85 -28.34
C ALA A 79 -13.96 -0.86 -27.77
N GLY A 80 -13.55 0.39 -27.58
CA GLY A 80 -14.44 1.49 -27.18
C GLY A 80 -13.65 2.66 -26.64
N GLY A 81 -13.51 3.72 -27.45
CA GLY A 81 -12.68 4.88 -27.14
C GLY A 81 -13.07 5.58 -25.84
N VAL A 82 -12.08 5.75 -24.96
CA VAL A 82 -12.04 6.79 -23.91
C VAL A 82 -10.57 7.23 -23.82
N ASP A 83 -10.33 8.54 -23.92
CA ASP A 83 -9.01 9.17 -23.89
C ASP A 83 -8.24 8.83 -22.59
N VAL A 84 -7.22 7.99 -22.69
CA VAL A 84 -6.22 7.74 -21.65
C VAL A 84 -5.16 8.85 -21.69
N LYS A 85 -5.59 10.11 -21.45
CA LYS A 85 -4.68 11.26 -21.33
C LYS A 85 -4.68 11.91 -19.93
N VAL A 86 -5.51 11.43 -18.99
CA VAL A 86 -5.73 12.10 -17.70
C VAL A 86 -5.22 11.30 -16.48
N CYS A 87 -4.53 10.15 -16.66
CA CYS A 87 -4.05 9.35 -15.53
C CYS A 87 -2.55 9.03 -15.49
N LEU A 88 -1.73 9.53 -16.42
CA LEU A 88 -0.27 9.48 -16.26
C LEU A 88 0.30 10.75 -15.60
N ASP A 89 -0.25 11.93 -15.89
CA ASP A 89 0.26 13.19 -15.31
C ASP A 89 0.08 13.28 -13.79
N SER A 90 -0.94 12.63 -13.21
CA SER A 90 -1.13 12.62 -11.75
C SER A 90 -0.18 11.64 -11.05
N MET A 91 0.13 10.49 -11.63
CA MET A 91 0.99 9.49 -10.98
C MET A 91 2.48 9.87 -11.03
N PHE A 92 2.94 10.49 -12.13
CA PHE A 92 4.31 11.00 -12.21
C PHE A 92 4.50 12.37 -11.53
N GLY A 93 3.43 13.18 -11.46
CA GLY A 93 3.41 14.44 -10.72
C GLY A 93 3.66 14.25 -9.24
N HIS A 94 2.97 13.30 -8.57
CA HIS A 94 3.11 13.14 -7.12
C HIS A 94 4.48 12.61 -6.65
N THR A 95 5.18 11.80 -7.46
CA THR A 95 6.54 11.31 -7.13
C THR A 95 7.65 12.32 -7.40
N HIS A 96 7.45 13.23 -8.35
CA HIS A 96 8.39 14.32 -8.63
C HIS A 96 8.16 15.46 -7.63
N ASP A 97 6.91 15.84 -7.40
CA ASP A 97 6.51 16.93 -6.49
C ASP A 97 6.94 16.65 -5.04
N THR A 98 6.81 15.42 -4.54
CA THR A 98 7.30 15.06 -3.19
C THR A 98 8.82 15.10 -3.03
N ARG A 99 9.61 14.87 -4.09
CA ARG A 99 11.08 15.00 -4.04
C ARG A 99 11.54 16.46 -4.14
N TYR A 100 10.81 17.32 -4.87
CA TYR A 100 11.12 18.74 -4.95
C TYR A 100 10.70 19.50 -3.68
N HIS A 101 9.57 19.16 -3.06
CA HIS A 101 9.18 19.74 -1.76
C HIS A 101 10.25 19.52 -0.69
N THR A 102 10.88 18.33 -0.64
CA THR A 102 11.99 18.11 0.30
C THR A 102 13.28 18.84 -0.05
N LYS A 103 13.54 19.12 -1.34
CA LYS A 103 14.79 19.74 -1.78
C LYS A 103 14.74 21.26 -1.70
N GLU A 104 13.60 21.88 -2.01
CA GLU A 104 13.42 23.34 -1.86
C GLU A 104 13.28 23.72 -0.39
N GLU A 105 12.56 22.95 0.43
CA GLU A 105 12.54 23.17 1.89
C GLU A 105 13.91 22.90 2.53
N SER A 106 14.63 21.85 2.12
CA SER A 106 15.99 21.62 2.62
C SER A 106 17.01 22.64 2.09
N LEU A 107 16.90 23.12 0.85
CA LEU A 107 17.73 24.22 0.33
C LEU A 107 17.38 25.57 0.97
N ALA A 108 16.11 25.79 1.33
CA ALA A 108 15.68 26.95 2.11
C ALA A 108 16.21 26.84 3.55
N LEU A 109 16.13 25.67 4.19
CA LEU A 109 16.70 25.41 5.52
C LEU A 109 18.23 25.47 5.52
N ILE A 110 18.89 24.97 4.48
CA ILE A 110 20.35 25.07 4.29
C ILE A 110 20.72 26.53 3.99
N GLY A 111 19.98 27.24 3.15
CA GLY A 111 20.21 28.66 2.86
C GLY A 111 19.95 29.57 4.07
N GLU A 112 18.97 29.25 4.91
CA GLU A 112 18.75 29.88 6.20
C GLU A 112 19.83 29.50 7.22
N ALA A 113 20.29 28.25 7.24
CA ALA A 113 21.39 27.81 8.11
C ALA A 113 22.74 28.41 7.67
N GLU A 114 22.97 28.57 6.37
CA GLU A 114 24.13 29.25 5.79
C GLU A 114 24.03 30.78 5.97
N GLY A 115 22.83 31.35 5.89
CA GLY A 115 22.54 32.73 6.28
C GLY A 115 22.85 32.99 7.76
N ARG A 116 22.31 32.15 8.65
CA ARG A 116 22.61 32.17 10.09
C ARG A 116 24.08 31.88 10.40
N ALA A 117 24.75 31.00 9.63
CA ALA A 117 26.17 30.71 9.80
C ALA A 117 27.08 31.85 9.29
N ASN A 118 26.63 32.63 8.30
CA ASN A 118 27.32 33.81 7.77
C ASN A 118 26.98 35.10 8.55
N GLU A 119 25.88 35.14 9.30
CA GLU A 119 25.46 36.29 10.13
C GLU A 119 26.29 36.47 11.40
N PHE A 120 27.09 35.47 11.77
CA PHE A 120 28.05 35.58 12.86
C PHE A 120 29.46 35.80 12.33
N THR A 121 29.68 36.96 11.69
CA THR A 121 31.00 37.61 11.70
C THR A 121 31.56 37.51 13.12
N ALA A 122 32.79 36.99 13.27
CA ALA A 122 33.42 36.81 14.57
C ALA A 122 33.26 38.07 15.44
N ARG A 123 32.43 37.98 16.48
CA ARG A 123 32.17 39.11 17.37
C ARG A 123 33.44 39.38 18.16
N SER A 124 34.16 40.43 17.77
CA SER A 124 35.38 40.85 18.46
C SER A 124 35.05 41.36 19.87
N TYR A 125 36.07 41.36 20.73
CA TYR A 125 35.97 42.01 22.04
C TYR A 125 35.58 43.50 21.90
N GLU A 126 36.05 44.18 20.85
CA GLU A 126 35.71 45.58 20.58
C GLU A 126 34.22 45.77 20.29
N ASN A 127 33.62 44.91 19.45
CA ASN A 127 32.18 44.90 19.19
C ASN A 127 31.39 44.64 20.48
N ALA A 128 31.93 43.82 21.38
CA ALA A 128 31.30 43.55 22.66
C ALA A 128 31.30 44.76 23.60
N VAL A 129 32.42 45.48 23.68
CA VAL A 129 32.55 46.72 24.45
C VAL A 129 31.68 47.84 23.83
N GLU A 130 31.63 47.95 22.50
CA GLU A 130 30.77 48.92 21.82
C GLU A 130 29.28 48.66 22.12
N ALA A 131 28.84 47.41 22.07
CA ALA A 131 27.47 47.04 22.44
C ALA A 131 27.15 47.41 23.90
N GLN A 132 28.08 47.20 24.84
CA GLN A 132 27.90 47.61 26.24
C GLN A 132 27.74 49.13 26.37
N GLU A 133 28.55 49.91 25.65
CA GLU A 133 28.45 51.36 25.65
C GLU A 133 27.14 51.84 24.99
N MET A 134 26.70 51.20 23.92
CA MET A 134 25.41 51.49 23.29
C MET A 134 24.24 51.22 24.23
N LEU A 135 24.28 50.12 24.98
CA LEU A 135 23.25 49.79 25.99
C LEU A 135 23.24 50.80 27.13
N ARG A 136 24.41 51.24 27.60
CA ARG A 136 24.52 52.29 28.61
C ARG A 136 23.85 53.60 28.16
N GLN A 137 23.93 53.92 26.87
CA GLN A 137 23.32 55.11 26.28
C GLN A 137 21.81 54.96 26.00
N SER A 138 21.28 53.74 25.90
CA SER A 138 19.86 53.50 25.55
C SER A 138 18.84 53.96 26.59
N LEU A 139 19.28 54.52 27.73
CA LEU A 139 18.43 55.16 28.76
C LEU A 139 17.21 54.31 29.14
N LEU A 140 17.41 53.01 29.37
CA LEU A 140 16.40 52.18 30.02
C LEU A 140 16.26 52.73 31.44
N ALA A 141 15.09 53.30 31.78
CA ALA A 141 14.87 54.14 32.96
C ALA A 141 15.28 53.52 34.31
N THR A 142 15.50 52.21 34.33
CA THR A 142 15.85 51.41 35.51
C THR A 142 17.38 51.29 35.73
N PHE A 143 18.22 51.61 34.74
CA PHE A 143 19.68 51.39 34.80
C PHE A 143 20.45 52.70 34.71
N THR A 144 21.34 52.95 35.68
CA THR A 144 22.04 54.23 35.81
C THR A 144 23.56 54.14 35.66
N GLU A 145 24.18 52.98 35.91
CA GLU A 145 25.64 52.82 35.93
C GLU A 145 26.09 51.41 35.48
N SER A 146 27.35 51.30 35.03
CA SER A 146 28.01 50.02 34.75
C SER A 146 28.81 49.55 35.96
N ILE A 147 28.82 48.24 36.23
CA ILE A 147 29.64 47.63 37.28
C ILE A 147 30.82 46.88 36.65
N SER A 148 32.03 47.06 37.18
CA SER A 148 33.24 46.31 36.78
C SER A 148 33.94 45.69 38.01
N PRO A 149 33.28 44.75 38.71
CA PRO A 149 33.84 44.10 39.89
C PRO A 149 34.84 43.00 39.51
N ILE A 150 35.81 42.73 40.39
CA ILE A 150 36.75 41.60 40.21
C ILE A 150 36.03 40.26 40.36
N THR A 151 35.09 40.16 41.31
CA THR A 151 34.27 38.95 41.57
C THR A 151 32.84 39.38 41.89
N ILE A 152 31.85 38.63 41.40
CA ILE A 152 30.43 38.80 41.75
C ILE A 152 29.98 37.56 42.52
N GLN A 153 29.54 37.72 43.76
CA GLN A 153 28.89 36.67 44.54
C GLN A 153 27.45 37.12 44.85
N THR A 154 26.46 36.42 44.31
CA THR A 154 25.04 36.73 44.48
C THR A 154 24.23 35.44 44.58
N MET A 155 23.04 35.51 45.20
CA MET A 155 22.08 34.41 45.22
C MET A 155 21.30 34.28 43.91
N SER A 156 21.22 35.35 43.13
CA SER A 156 20.55 35.39 41.82
C SER A 156 21.16 36.50 40.97
N LEU A 157 21.33 36.24 39.68
CA LEU A 157 21.67 37.25 38.68
C LEU A 157 20.59 37.23 37.60
N LEU A 158 19.94 38.38 37.40
CA LEU A 158 18.99 38.60 36.32
C LEU A 158 19.60 39.62 35.34
N VAL A 159 19.81 39.18 34.10
CA VAL A 159 20.32 40.02 33.01
C VAL A 159 19.17 40.30 32.05
N GLY A 160 18.77 41.56 31.95
CA GLY A 160 17.64 42.00 31.14
C GLY A 160 16.85 43.11 31.82
N ALA A 161 16.05 43.84 31.05
CA ALA A 161 15.20 44.92 31.54
C ALA A 161 13.72 44.58 31.33
N LYS A 162 12.82 45.14 32.13
CA LYS A 162 11.37 44.92 31.97
C LYS A 162 10.88 45.36 30.59
N GLU A 163 11.47 46.42 30.05
CA GLU A 163 11.19 47.03 28.74
C GLU A 163 11.66 46.15 27.56
N LEU A 164 12.57 45.21 27.85
CA LEU A 164 13.13 44.26 26.89
C LEU A 164 12.41 42.91 26.95
N GLN A 165 11.41 42.74 27.81
CA GLN A 165 10.67 41.49 27.95
C GLN A 165 9.63 41.34 26.85
N PHE A 166 10.08 41.13 25.62
CA PHE A 166 9.23 40.81 24.48
C PHE A 166 9.84 39.70 23.64
N ARG A 167 9.01 39.06 22.83
CA ARG A 167 9.37 37.95 21.95
C ARG A 167 8.58 38.01 20.65
N TYR A 168 9.09 37.36 19.62
CA TYR A 168 8.40 37.18 18.35
C TYR A 168 7.52 35.93 18.42
N VAL A 169 6.28 36.03 17.93
CA VAL A 169 5.33 34.92 17.93
C VAL A 169 4.63 34.73 16.59
N GLY A 170 4.22 33.49 16.31
CA GLY A 170 3.48 33.16 15.08
C GLY A 170 1.99 33.52 15.13
N SER A 171 1.41 33.72 16.33
CA SER A 171 -0.03 33.97 16.50
C SER A 171 -0.32 34.79 17.75
N LYS A 172 -1.34 35.68 17.68
CA LYS A 172 -1.88 36.37 18.87
C LYS A 172 -2.79 35.47 19.71
N THR A 173 -3.44 34.48 19.09
CA THR A 173 -4.43 33.62 19.75
C THR A 173 -3.75 32.45 20.47
N ASN A 174 -2.78 31.82 19.80
CA ASN A 174 -2.00 30.70 20.32
C ASN A 174 -0.51 31.06 20.21
N PRO A 175 0.02 31.92 21.11
CA PRO A 175 1.35 32.47 20.96
C PRO A 175 2.44 31.43 21.16
N THR A 176 3.03 30.98 20.05
CA THR A 176 4.26 30.19 20.02
C THR A 176 5.42 31.08 19.61
N VAL A 177 6.57 30.91 20.26
CA VAL A 177 7.79 31.68 19.95
C VAL A 177 8.28 31.30 18.55
N VAL A 178 8.65 32.30 17.76
CA VAL A 178 9.28 32.13 16.45
C VAL A 178 10.55 32.98 16.38
N PRO A 179 11.55 32.59 15.57
CA PRO A 179 12.72 33.44 15.32
C PRO A 179 12.32 34.82 14.78
N ASP A 180 13.08 35.86 15.13
CA ASP A 180 12.85 37.23 14.63
C ASP A 180 13.19 37.41 13.15
N GLY A 181 14.08 36.55 12.63
CA GLY A 181 14.51 36.55 11.24
C GLY A 181 15.22 37.83 10.80
N ILE A 182 15.73 38.64 11.73
CA ILE A 182 16.42 39.89 11.42
C ILE A 182 17.85 39.58 10.99
N VAL A 183 18.17 39.98 9.77
CA VAL A 183 19.44 39.62 9.12
C VAL A 183 20.21 40.86 8.73
N TRP A 184 21.49 40.91 9.11
CA TRP A 184 22.47 41.81 8.52
C TRP A 184 23.10 41.15 7.28
N ASN A 185 22.87 41.76 6.11
CA ASN A 185 23.54 41.34 4.89
C ASN A 185 24.79 42.20 4.66
N GLY A 186 25.97 41.64 4.95
CA GLY A 186 27.25 42.33 4.79
C GLY A 186 27.60 42.73 3.35
N THR A 187 27.10 41.97 2.36
CA THR A 187 27.33 42.25 0.93
C THR A 187 26.52 43.43 0.45
N GLU A 188 25.23 43.48 0.79
CA GLU A 188 24.34 44.59 0.44
C GLU A 188 24.49 45.79 1.39
N LYS A 189 25.13 45.60 2.53
CA LYS A 189 25.20 46.53 3.67
C LYS A 189 23.82 47.00 4.14
N LYS A 190 22.90 46.04 4.30
CA LYS A 190 21.51 46.30 4.71
C LYS A 190 21.12 45.44 5.90
N LEU A 191 20.34 46.03 6.80
CA LEU A 191 19.61 45.31 7.83
C LEU A 191 18.17 45.09 7.33
N LYS A 192 17.75 43.83 7.26
CA LYS A 192 16.42 43.43 6.80
C LYS A 192 15.64 42.77 7.92
N VAL A 193 14.37 43.13 8.03
CA VAL A 193 13.38 42.48 8.91
C VAL A 193 12.28 41.90 8.03
N PRO A 194 11.96 40.60 8.15
CA PRO A 194 11.00 39.93 7.29
C PRO A 194 9.57 40.43 7.50
N ALA A 195 8.70 40.13 6.54
CA ALA A 195 7.28 40.48 6.61
C ALA A 195 6.53 39.57 7.60
N GLY A 196 5.54 40.12 8.31
CA GLY A 196 4.58 39.33 9.09
C GLY A 196 4.96 39.03 10.55
N GLY A 197 5.96 39.71 11.12
CA GLY A 197 6.33 39.53 12.53
C GLY A 197 5.24 40.02 13.50
N ILE A 198 4.94 39.24 14.54
CA ILE A 198 4.09 39.66 15.67
C ILE A 198 4.97 39.75 16.91
N ILE A 199 5.01 40.92 17.55
CA ILE A 199 5.71 41.10 18.82
C ILE A 199 4.71 40.92 19.96
N GLN A 200 5.04 40.07 20.93
CA GLN A 200 4.35 39.91 22.21
C GLN A 200 5.21 40.46 23.34
N HIS A 201 4.69 41.39 24.14
CA HIS A 201 5.38 41.89 25.33
C HIS A 201 4.88 41.20 26.60
N MET A 202 5.81 40.71 27.42
CA MET A 202 5.55 39.79 28.53
C MET A 202 5.24 40.46 29.87
N THR A 203 5.58 41.74 30.04
CA THR A 203 5.36 42.48 31.30
C THR A 203 4.45 43.71 31.15
N LEU A 204 4.29 44.25 29.94
CA LEU A 204 3.59 45.51 29.72
C LEU A 204 2.06 45.31 29.81
N GLY A 205 1.44 45.91 30.83
CA GLY A 205 0.01 45.79 31.10
C GLY A 205 -0.37 44.61 32.01
N ILE A 206 0.60 43.77 32.39
CA ILE A 206 0.42 42.68 33.35
C ILE A 206 0.75 43.19 34.75
N THR A 207 -0.22 43.12 35.65
CA THR A 207 -0.11 43.63 37.03
C THR A 207 -0.20 42.53 38.09
N THR A 208 -0.55 41.32 37.69
CA THR A 208 -0.72 40.15 38.56
C THR A 208 0.45 39.19 38.42
N ILE A 209 0.89 38.60 39.53
CA ILE A 209 1.89 37.53 39.53
C ILE A 209 1.12 36.22 39.37
N SER A 210 1.26 35.55 38.23
CA SER A 210 0.64 34.26 37.94
C SER A 210 1.66 33.32 37.28
N SER A 211 1.51 32.01 37.51
CA SER A 211 2.28 31.00 36.78
C SER A 211 1.82 30.83 35.32
N THR A 212 0.67 31.39 34.97
CA THR A 212 0.07 31.32 33.63
C THR A 212 -0.77 32.57 33.36
N HIS A 213 -0.64 33.15 32.18
CA HIS A 213 -1.45 34.27 31.70
C HIS A 213 -2.15 33.88 30.40
N SER A 214 -3.41 34.30 30.25
CA SER A 214 -4.14 34.15 28.99
C SER A 214 -3.52 35.05 27.93
N ALA A 215 -3.59 34.64 26.66
CA ALA A 215 -3.09 35.44 25.53
C ALA A 215 -3.65 36.87 25.59
N ASN A 216 -4.92 37.06 25.91
CA ASN A 216 -5.59 38.37 25.95
C ASN A 216 -5.07 39.34 27.02
N GLU A 217 -4.24 38.88 27.96
CA GLU A 217 -3.60 39.74 28.98
C GLU A 217 -2.33 40.42 28.45
N TYR A 218 -1.70 39.83 27.44
CA TYR A 218 -0.48 40.36 26.82
C TYR A 218 -0.81 41.43 25.78
N ARG A 219 0.16 42.31 25.55
CA ARG A 219 0.12 43.26 24.43
C ARG A 219 0.80 42.67 23.21
N PHE A 220 0.16 42.82 22.06
CA PHE A 220 0.68 42.36 20.78
C PHE A 220 0.66 43.45 19.72
N TRP A 221 1.64 43.43 18.84
CA TRP A 221 1.69 44.30 17.66
C TRP A 221 2.04 43.51 16.41
N ASN A 222 1.21 43.66 15.38
CA ASN A 222 1.55 43.24 14.03
C ASN A 222 2.59 44.21 13.46
N MET A 223 3.69 43.71 12.92
CA MET A 223 4.80 44.50 12.41
C MET A 223 4.88 44.43 10.88
N ALA A 224 5.11 45.57 10.25
CA ALA A 224 5.48 45.68 8.85
C ALA A 224 6.93 45.18 8.64
N PRO A 225 7.26 44.65 7.45
CA PRO A 225 8.66 44.43 7.07
C PRO A 225 9.45 45.75 7.10
N PHE A 226 10.77 45.64 7.23
CA PHE A 226 11.67 46.79 7.26
C PHE A 226 12.95 46.51 6.47
N ASP A 227 13.40 47.52 5.72
CA ASP A 227 14.68 47.55 5.03
C ASP A 227 15.37 48.87 5.41
N SER A 228 16.61 48.79 5.89
CA SER A 228 17.36 49.98 6.33
C SER A 228 17.78 50.91 5.19
N GLY A 229 17.69 50.47 3.94
CA GLY A 229 18.52 50.99 2.86
C GLY A 229 19.99 50.64 3.05
N VAL A 230 20.83 51.04 2.10
CA VAL A 230 22.28 50.79 2.13
C VAL A 230 22.94 51.67 3.18
N LEU A 231 23.63 51.06 4.15
CA LEU A 231 24.39 51.74 5.20
C LEU A 231 25.86 51.87 4.76
N SER A 232 26.20 52.98 4.12
CA SER A 232 27.54 53.20 3.53
C SER A 232 28.58 53.76 4.50
N ASP A 233 28.15 54.41 5.59
CA ASP A 233 29.05 55.02 6.57
C ASP A 233 29.45 54.01 7.65
N GLY A 234 30.62 53.40 7.48
CA GLY A 234 31.16 52.39 8.41
C GLY A 234 31.42 52.89 9.83
N MET A 235 31.52 54.19 10.08
CA MET A 235 31.81 54.72 11.42
C MET A 235 30.56 54.83 12.30
N LYS A 236 29.38 54.83 11.69
CA LYS A 236 28.12 54.95 12.41
C LYS A 236 27.72 53.64 13.05
N LYS A 237 27.10 53.72 14.22
CA LYS A 237 26.45 52.61 14.93
C LYS A 237 24.96 52.89 15.03
N TYR A 238 24.16 51.84 15.09
CA TYR A 238 22.71 51.98 14.99
C TYR A 238 21.97 51.14 16.03
N TRP A 239 20.88 51.71 16.53
CA TRP A 239 19.90 51.01 17.36
C TRP A 239 18.68 50.73 16.51
N LEU A 240 18.25 49.47 16.46
CA LEU A 240 16.97 49.11 15.88
C LEU A 240 15.90 49.11 16.97
N TYR A 241 14.86 49.89 16.77
CA TYR A 241 13.69 49.95 17.63
C TYR A 241 12.45 49.45 16.89
N ALA A 242 11.62 48.63 17.54
CA ALA A 242 10.23 48.44 17.12
C ALA A 242 9.41 49.61 17.66
N LYS A 243 8.91 50.47 16.76
CA LYS A 243 8.01 51.57 17.10
C LYS A 243 6.58 51.06 17.05
N VAL A 244 6.03 50.78 18.23
CA VAL A 244 4.72 50.16 18.39
C VAL A 244 3.75 51.11 19.06
N ARG A 245 2.51 51.18 18.59
CA ARG A 245 1.52 52.13 19.15
C ARG A 245 1.07 51.73 20.55
N ARG A 246 0.81 52.71 21.43
CA ARG A 246 0.31 52.43 22.80
C ARG A 246 -1.15 51.95 22.81
N THR A 247 -1.92 52.34 21.81
CA THR A 247 -3.33 51.99 21.61
C THR A 247 -3.62 51.77 20.13
N GLY A 248 -4.54 50.85 19.80
CA GLY A 248 -4.72 50.34 18.43
C GLY A 248 -3.84 49.11 18.18
N ASN A 249 -3.83 48.56 16.95
CA ASN A 249 -3.25 47.24 16.60
C ASN A 249 -4.17 46.06 16.92
N THR A 250 -5.46 46.21 16.60
CA THR A 250 -6.50 45.20 16.85
C THR A 250 -6.81 44.38 15.59
N SER A 251 -6.65 44.96 14.40
CA SER A 251 -6.82 44.27 13.12
C SER A 251 -5.49 43.71 12.59
N PRO A 252 -5.51 42.58 11.84
CA PRO A 252 -4.34 42.09 11.11
C PRO A 252 -3.72 43.13 10.15
N SER A 253 -4.51 44.07 9.64
CA SER A 253 -4.06 45.16 8.76
C SER A 253 -3.33 46.30 9.49
N ASP A 254 -3.41 46.34 10.81
CA ASP A 254 -2.85 47.43 11.61
C ASP A 254 -1.35 47.23 11.83
N LEU A 255 -0.52 47.51 10.84
CA LEU A 255 0.93 47.25 10.90
C LEU A 255 1.69 48.39 11.58
N ASP A 256 2.47 48.08 12.63
CA ASP A 256 3.49 48.95 13.22
C ASP A 256 4.83 48.80 12.49
N THR A 257 5.85 49.58 12.83
CA THR A 257 7.08 49.66 12.01
C THR A 257 8.34 49.69 12.87
N TYR A 258 9.49 49.53 12.22
CA TYR A 258 10.80 49.63 12.83
C TYR A 258 11.45 50.99 12.55
N ILE A 259 12.37 51.39 13.42
CA ILE A 259 13.22 52.56 13.25
C ILE A 259 14.66 52.13 13.47
N LEU A 260 15.51 52.41 12.50
CA LEU A 260 16.96 52.36 12.67
C LEU A 260 17.45 53.77 13.00
N SER A 261 18.01 53.95 14.20
CA SER A 261 18.40 55.25 14.73
C SER A 261 19.90 55.33 15.01
N GLU A 262 20.51 56.49 14.77
CA GLU A 262 21.89 56.81 15.15
C GLU A 262 22.01 57.30 16.61
N PHE A 263 20.87 57.52 17.27
CA PHE A 263 20.79 57.98 18.64
C PHE A 263 19.85 57.09 19.45
N PRO A 264 20.09 56.92 20.76
CA PRO A 264 19.18 56.17 21.61
C PRO A 264 17.81 56.86 21.69
N ILE A 265 16.77 56.05 21.66
CA ILE A 265 15.36 56.46 21.79
C ILE A 265 14.85 55.87 23.09
N ALA A 266 14.32 56.72 23.98
CA ALA A 266 13.70 56.27 25.22
C ALA A 266 12.48 55.36 24.94
N PHE A 267 12.29 54.33 25.77
CA PHE A 267 11.19 53.38 25.66
C PHE A 267 9.81 54.07 25.62
N GLU A 268 9.64 55.06 26.49
CA GLU A 268 8.48 55.94 26.56
C GLU A 268 8.93 57.41 26.73
N ASP A 269 7.96 58.34 26.70
CA ASP A 269 8.16 59.78 26.87
C ASP A 269 9.12 60.47 25.90
N ASN A 270 9.22 59.92 24.69
CA ASN A 270 9.92 60.55 23.58
C ASN A 270 9.04 61.63 22.92
N ALA A 271 9.53 62.88 22.88
CA ALA A 271 8.85 64.00 22.26
C ALA A 271 8.51 63.79 20.77
N ASN A 272 9.30 63.00 20.05
CA ASN A 272 9.08 62.67 18.64
C ASN A 272 8.03 61.55 18.44
N TYR A 273 7.80 60.71 19.45
CA TYR A 273 6.92 59.54 19.37
C TYR A 273 6.00 59.39 20.60
N PRO A 274 5.20 60.41 20.96
CA PRO A 274 4.46 60.44 22.23
C PRO A 274 3.39 59.34 22.35
N SER A 275 2.83 58.87 21.24
CA SER A 275 1.78 57.83 21.20
C SER A 275 2.32 56.42 20.97
N HIS A 276 3.64 56.21 21.04
CA HIS A 276 4.27 54.91 20.79
C HIS A 276 5.15 54.48 21.97
N TYR A 277 5.41 53.18 22.03
CA TYR A 277 6.56 52.60 22.70
C TYR A 277 7.66 52.37 21.67
N CYS A 278 8.91 52.55 22.09
CA CYS A 278 10.08 52.23 21.27
C CYS A 278 10.83 51.08 21.93
N LEU A 279 10.52 49.84 21.51
CA LEU A 279 11.15 48.64 22.04
C LEU A 279 12.51 48.47 21.40
N LEU A 280 13.58 48.44 22.20
CA LEU A 280 14.92 48.21 21.67
C LEU A 280 15.05 46.73 21.25
N VAL A 281 15.27 46.49 19.95
CA VAL A 281 15.35 45.15 19.37
C VAL A 281 16.79 44.66 19.34
N GLY A 282 17.70 45.50 18.84
CA GLY A 282 19.07 45.10 18.64
C GLY A 282 19.98 46.25 18.30
N LEU A 283 21.27 45.93 18.25
CA LEU A 283 22.36 46.86 18.04
C LEU A 283 23.13 46.42 16.80
N LEU A 284 23.43 47.39 15.95
CA LEU A 284 24.32 47.22 14.82
C LEU A 284 25.59 48.02 15.09
N SER A 285 26.71 47.31 15.25
CA SER A 285 28.02 47.90 15.53
C SER A 285 28.50 48.77 14.36
N SER A 286 29.49 49.63 14.62
CA SER A 286 30.34 50.21 13.57
C SER A 286 31.10 49.11 12.81
N GLU A 287 31.66 49.44 11.64
CA GLU A 287 32.44 48.51 10.82
C GLU A 287 33.84 48.31 11.41
N VAL A 288 34.17 47.05 11.72
CA VAL A 288 35.52 46.63 12.08
C VAL A 288 36.00 45.66 11.00
N ASN A 289 37.11 45.99 10.34
CA ASN A 289 37.63 45.26 9.17
C ASN A 289 36.62 45.08 8.02
N GLY A 290 35.72 46.05 7.84
CA GLY A 290 34.69 46.05 6.79
C GLY A 290 33.43 45.24 7.12
N GLU A 291 33.32 44.70 8.32
CA GLU A 291 32.16 43.92 8.77
C GLU A 291 31.48 44.57 9.99
N ARG A 292 30.15 44.42 10.09
CA ARG A 292 29.35 44.87 11.24
C ARG A 292 28.83 43.66 12.01
N SER A 293 28.72 43.80 13.31
CA SER A 293 28.07 42.84 14.20
C SER A 293 26.64 43.29 14.49
N TRP A 294 25.68 42.41 14.17
CA TRP A 294 24.30 42.52 14.59
C TRP A 294 24.08 41.68 15.85
N VAL A 295 23.34 42.21 16.83
CA VAL A 295 22.97 41.48 18.05
C VAL A 295 21.60 41.90 18.53
N THR A 296 20.75 40.93 18.85
CA THR A 296 19.47 41.16 19.53
C THR A 296 19.71 41.32 21.03
N VAL A 297 18.92 42.19 21.68
CA VAL A 297 19.12 42.55 23.10
C VAL A 297 17.84 42.45 23.93
N TYR A 298 16.79 41.83 23.39
CA TYR A 298 15.55 41.57 24.11
C TYR A 298 15.57 40.19 24.80
N GLY A 299 14.62 39.95 25.69
CA GLY A 299 14.55 38.77 26.55
C GLY A 299 15.25 38.97 27.89
N PHE A 300 15.52 37.87 28.58
CA PHE A 300 16.28 37.87 29.83
C PHE A 300 17.11 36.59 29.96
N THR A 301 18.08 36.64 30.86
CA THR A 301 18.81 35.48 31.35
C THR A 301 18.76 35.49 32.87
N GLU A 302 18.34 34.37 33.47
CA GLU A 302 18.38 34.15 34.90
C GLU A 302 19.50 33.14 35.22
N VAL A 303 20.36 33.48 36.18
CA VAL A 303 21.35 32.57 36.75
C VAL A 303 21.03 32.38 38.23
N LEU A 304 20.75 31.14 38.61
CA LEU A 304 20.49 30.70 39.97
C LEU A 304 21.45 29.57 40.37
N PRO A 305 21.58 29.25 41.67
CA PRO A 305 22.38 28.10 42.10
C PRO A 305 21.91 26.82 41.40
N GLY A 306 22.77 26.25 40.56
CA GLY A 306 22.53 25.00 39.83
C GLY A 306 21.71 25.11 38.53
N ARG A 307 21.28 26.31 38.09
CA ARG A 307 20.54 26.46 36.82
C ARG A 307 20.77 27.81 36.13
N ILE A 308 20.74 27.79 34.80
CA ILE A 308 20.70 28.98 33.96
C ILE A 308 19.47 28.85 33.07
N THR A 309 18.61 29.87 33.08
CA THR A 309 17.47 30.00 32.17
C THR A 309 17.85 31.06 31.14
N VAL A 310 17.98 30.65 29.88
CA VAL A 310 18.44 31.48 28.77
C VAL A 310 17.85 30.96 27.47
N ASP A 311 17.66 31.84 26.48
CA ASP A 311 17.21 31.44 25.15
C ASP A 311 18.34 30.80 24.34
N LYS A 312 19.53 31.42 24.34
CA LYS A 312 20.65 30.96 23.50
C LYS A 312 22.01 31.15 24.16
N ILE A 313 22.86 30.12 24.07
CA ILE A 313 24.29 30.19 24.39
C ILE A 313 25.06 30.10 23.08
N VAL A 314 25.89 31.08 22.76
CA VAL A 314 26.55 31.19 21.45
C VAL A 314 28.05 31.41 21.63
N SER A 315 28.85 30.70 20.83
CA SER A 315 30.28 30.96 20.70
C SER A 315 30.54 32.33 20.03
N PRO A 316 31.71 32.98 20.23
CA PRO A 316 31.98 34.28 19.60
C PRO A 316 31.92 34.30 18.06
N SER A 317 32.12 33.13 17.43
CA SER A 317 32.00 32.96 15.97
C SER A 317 30.60 32.57 15.52
N GLY A 318 29.67 32.31 16.44
CA GLY A 318 28.32 31.83 16.14
C GLY A 318 28.19 30.43 15.57
N LYS A 319 29.30 29.80 15.16
CA LYS A 319 29.32 28.46 14.54
C LYS A 319 28.97 27.33 15.51
N THR A 320 28.94 27.62 16.80
CA THR A 320 28.56 26.68 17.84
C THR A 320 27.62 27.35 18.82
N TYR A 321 26.46 26.74 19.05
CA TYR A 321 25.42 27.29 19.92
C TYR A 321 24.54 26.21 20.54
N PHE A 322 23.84 26.61 21.59
CA PHE A 322 22.71 25.91 22.21
C PHE A 322 21.53 26.85 22.11
N ASP A 323 20.54 26.53 21.28
CA ASP A 323 19.30 27.28 21.13
C ASP A 323 18.18 26.55 21.88
N LEU A 324 17.85 27.06 23.06
CA LEU A 324 16.80 26.51 23.92
C LEU A 324 15.43 27.14 23.61
N SER A 325 15.37 28.07 22.65
CA SER A 325 14.17 28.81 22.25
C SER A 325 13.56 28.34 20.93
N ALA A 326 14.24 27.45 20.19
CA ALA A 326 13.83 26.94 18.87
C ALA A 326 12.52 26.13 18.85
N GLY A 327 11.96 25.80 20.02
CA GLY A 327 10.65 25.17 20.21
C GLY A 327 10.52 24.67 21.64
N ASP A 328 9.35 24.83 22.28
CA ASP A 328 9.13 24.36 23.65
C ASP A 328 9.23 22.82 23.68
N GLY A 329 10.38 22.31 24.12
CA GLY A 329 10.73 20.88 24.11
C GLY A 329 11.65 20.41 22.97
N GLU A 330 11.96 21.27 22.00
CA GLU A 330 12.72 20.94 20.78
C GLU A 330 14.00 21.80 20.67
N GLY A 331 14.77 21.88 21.77
CA GLY A 331 16.02 22.64 21.79
C GLY A 331 17.05 22.11 20.80
N GLU A 332 17.83 23.01 20.20
CA GLU A 332 18.83 22.69 19.19
C GLU A 332 20.26 22.89 19.73
N ILE A 333 21.16 21.94 19.41
CA ILE A 333 22.60 22.12 19.60
C ILE A 333 23.26 22.18 18.22
N GLY A 334 23.74 23.36 17.84
CA GLY A 334 24.33 23.61 16.52
C GLY A 334 25.85 23.66 16.54
N GLY A 335 26.47 23.18 15.46
CA GLY A 335 27.92 23.26 15.23
C GLY A 335 28.66 21.92 15.31
N LYS A 336 30.00 21.97 15.18
CA LYS A 336 30.87 20.80 15.37
C LYS A 336 31.05 20.51 16.86
N ILE A 337 30.11 19.76 17.43
CA ILE A 337 30.13 19.38 18.85
C ILE A 337 30.96 18.12 19.04
N LYS A 338 31.98 18.23 19.89
CA LYS A 338 32.81 17.11 20.31
C LYS A 338 32.33 16.58 21.65
N PHE A 339 32.08 15.28 21.74
CA PHE A 339 31.83 14.58 22.99
C PHE A 339 33.12 13.91 23.46
N VAL A 340 33.52 14.15 24.70
CA VAL A 340 34.75 13.61 25.28
C VAL A 340 34.38 12.66 26.42
N GLY A 341 34.76 11.39 26.29
CA GLY A 341 34.56 10.37 27.31
C GLY A 341 35.45 10.58 28.53
N THR A 342 35.17 9.85 29.63
CA THR A 342 35.94 9.96 30.89
C THR A 342 37.43 9.62 30.70
N GLY A 343 37.77 8.80 29.69
CA GLY A 343 39.13 8.44 29.33
C GLY A 343 39.84 9.40 28.35
N GLY A 344 39.15 10.44 27.87
CA GLY A 344 39.67 11.38 26.87
C GLY A 344 39.35 11.00 25.41
N ASP A 345 38.62 9.92 25.17
CA ASP A 345 38.19 9.54 23.82
C ASP A 345 37.25 10.60 23.24
N GLU A 346 37.56 11.06 22.03
CA GLU A 346 36.82 12.10 21.33
C GLU A 346 35.93 11.47 20.25
N LYS A 347 34.65 11.81 20.24
CA LYS A 347 33.69 11.40 19.20
C LYS A 347 32.85 12.58 18.72
N TYR A 348 32.61 12.63 17.42
CA TYR A 348 31.62 13.48 16.77
C TYR A 348 30.41 12.65 16.36
N LEU A 349 29.27 13.30 16.11
CA LEU A 349 28.09 12.62 15.56
C LEU A 349 28.37 11.98 14.20
N SER A 350 29.24 12.58 13.39
CA SER A 350 29.69 12.02 12.10
C SER A 350 30.36 10.66 12.27
N ASP A 351 31.19 10.50 13.30
CA ASP A 351 31.91 9.25 13.54
C ASP A 351 30.95 8.11 13.86
N VAL A 352 29.82 8.41 14.51
CA VAL A 352 28.77 7.42 14.80
C VAL A 352 28.04 7.00 13.53
N VAL A 353 27.78 7.95 12.62
CA VAL A 353 27.16 7.67 11.32
C VAL A 353 28.08 6.81 10.47
N ASP A 354 29.37 7.13 10.43
CA ASP A 354 30.38 6.35 9.72
C ASP A 354 30.51 4.93 10.32
N ASP A 355 30.59 4.81 11.65
CA ASP A 355 30.64 3.51 12.34
C ASP A 355 29.40 2.64 12.02
N LEU A 356 28.21 3.24 11.87
CA LEU A 356 26.98 2.55 11.49
C LEU A 356 26.96 2.16 10.01
N GLN A 357 27.48 3.02 9.13
CA GLN A 357 27.59 2.73 7.71
C GLN A 357 28.57 1.58 7.48
N GLU A 358 29.69 1.52 8.20
CA GLU A 358 30.62 0.40 8.16
C GLU A 358 29.99 -0.93 8.62
N GLN A 359 29.08 -0.90 9.61
CA GLN A 359 28.35 -2.11 10.02
C GLN A 359 27.38 -2.61 8.96
N ILE A 360 26.72 -1.70 8.24
CA ILE A 360 25.81 -2.03 7.14
C ILE A 360 26.61 -2.58 5.95
N ASP A 361 27.70 -1.91 5.59
CA ASP A 361 28.59 -2.31 4.48
C ASP A 361 29.40 -3.59 4.79
N GLY A 362 29.45 -4.02 6.05
CA GLY A 362 30.07 -5.28 6.48
C GLY A 362 29.19 -6.52 6.34
N GLN A 363 27.93 -6.39 5.89
CA GLN A 363 27.03 -7.54 5.70
C GLN A 363 27.43 -8.35 4.46
N VAL A 364 27.93 -9.56 4.69
CA VAL A 364 28.30 -10.50 3.62
C VAL A 364 27.08 -11.30 3.16
N ILE A 365 26.74 -11.19 1.87
CA ILE A 365 25.70 -11.99 1.21
C ILE A 365 26.34 -13.23 0.56
N ALA A 366 25.62 -14.36 0.61
CA ALA A 366 26.01 -15.58 -0.11
C ALA A 366 25.07 -15.82 -1.29
N TRP A 367 25.65 -15.85 -2.49
CA TRP A 367 24.96 -16.03 -3.77
C TRP A 367 25.19 -17.45 -4.30
N PHE A 368 24.14 -18.11 -4.77
CA PHE A 368 24.21 -19.48 -5.29
C PHE A 368 23.61 -19.54 -6.70
N GLN A 369 24.41 -19.89 -7.71
CA GLN A 369 24.01 -19.87 -9.14
C GLN A 369 24.65 -21.03 -9.91
N GLU A 370 24.13 -21.38 -11.08
CA GLU A 370 24.65 -22.51 -11.89
C GLU A 370 25.80 -22.13 -12.85
N HIS A 371 26.38 -20.94 -12.70
CA HIS A 371 27.45 -20.43 -13.57
C HIS A 371 28.58 -19.82 -12.75
N ASP A 372 29.75 -19.61 -13.37
CA ASP A 372 30.84 -18.88 -12.73
C ASP A 372 30.51 -17.37 -12.69
N PRO A 373 30.90 -16.64 -11.64
CA PRO A 373 30.60 -15.22 -11.51
C PRO A 373 31.53 -14.39 -12.39
N THR A 374 30.98 -13.33 -12.97
CA THR A 374 31.70 -12.28 -13.68
C THR A 374 31.14 -10.92 -13.23
N LEU A 375 31.71 -9.80 -13.69
CA LEU A 375 31.08 -8.49 -13.49
C LEU A 375 29.87 -8.24 -14.42
N GLY A 376 29.71 -9.08 -15.44
CA GLY A 376 28.68 -8.89 -16.49
C GLY A 376 27.45 -9.76 -16.33
N ASN A 377 27.40 -10.64 -15.31
CA ASN A 377 26.25 -11.48 -15.02
C ASN A 377 25.76 -11.24 -13.59
N TYR A 378 24.53 -11.67 -13.34
CA TYR A 378 23.90 -11.57 -12.03
C TYR A 378 24.74 -12.33 -10.97
N PRO A 379 24.91 -11.79 -9.75
CA PRO A 379 24.34 -10.53 -9.24
C PRO A 379 25.15 -9.27 -9.62
N ALA A 380 26.44 -9.41 -9.96
CA ALA A 380 27.34 -8.28 -10.11
C ALA A 380 26.99 -7.33 -11.27
N SER A 381 26.24 -7.80 -12.27
CA SER A 381 25.70 -6.96 -13.34
C SER A 381 24.76 -5.85 -12.85
N GLU A 382 24.15 -6.01 -11.66
CA GLU A 382 23.26 -5.01 -11.06
C GLU A 382 24.04 -3.94 -10.27
N TRP A 383 25.31 -4.21 -9.93
CA TRP A 383 26.18 -3.29 -9.19
C TRP A 383 26.82 -2.29 -10.15
N THR A 384 26.00 -1.41 -10.69
CA THR A 384 26.38 -0.51 -11.80
C THR A 384 27.27 0.66 -11.37
N THR A 385 27.30 1.01 -10.08
CA THR A 385 28.16 2.07 -9.52
C THR A 385 29.21 1.50 -8.58
N ASP A 386 30.28 2.27 -8.33
CA ASP A 386 31.33 1.86 -7.40
C ASP A 386 30.82 1.86 -5.95
N GLU A 387 29.85 2.71 -5.62
CA GLU A 387 29.14 2.70 -4.33
C GLU A 387 28.41 1.36 -4.13
N LEU A 388 27.65 0.89 -5.12
CA LEU A 388 26.97 -0.41 -5.05
C LEU A 388 27.98 -1.55 -4.92
N LYS A 389 29.05 -1.55 -5.72
CA LYS A 389 30.10 -2.57 -5.60
C LYS A 389 30.80 -2.56 -4.25
N ASN A 390 30.92 -1.41 -3.58
CA ASN A 390 31.51 -1.34 -2.24
C ASN A 390 30.61 -2.01 -1.19
N GLN A 391 29.29 -1.92 -1.31
CA GLN A 391 28.33 -2.58 -0.41
C GLN A 391 28.40 -4.11 -0.50
N HIS A 392 28.83 -4.65 -1.64
CA HIS A 392 28.96 -6.09 -1.87
C HIS A 392 30.38 -6.61 -1.66
N LEU A 393 31.28 -5.80 -1.08
CA LEU A 393 32.63 -6.27 -0.78
C LEU A 393 32.59 -7.43 0.22
N ASN A 394 33.32 -8.49 -0.09
CA ASN A 394 33.36 -9.75 0.63
C ASN A 394 32.14 -10.65 0.48
N ASP A 395 31.13 -10.26 -0.31
CA ASP A 395 30.07 -11.17 -0.74
C ASP A 395 30.68 -12.44 -1.33
N THR A 396 30.04 -13.58 -1.06
CA THR A 396 30.46 -14.87 -1.58
C THR A 396 29.52 -15.32 -2.68
N PHE A 397 30.07 -15.95 -3.71
CA PHE A 397 29.31 -16.53 -4.80
C PHE A 397 29.74 -17.99 -4.92
N THR A 398 28.79 -18.91 -5.03
CA THR A 398 29.06 -20.34 -5.20
C THR A 398 28.37 -20.85 -6.45
N ASN A 399 29.16 -21.44 -7.35
CA ASN A 399 28.63 -22.15 -8.49
C ASN A 399 28.14 -23.53 -8.04
N ILE A 400 26.82 -23.72 -8.03
CA ILE A 400 26.14 -24.94 -7.59
C ILE A 400 25.93 -25.96 -8.72
N SER A 401 26.45 -25.69 -9.92
CA SER A 401 26.42 -26.67 -11.01
C SER A 401 27.07 -27.97 -10.56
N ALA A 402 26.41 -29.10 -10.85
CA ALA A 402 26.77 -30.45 -10.39
C ALA A 402 28.20 -30.92 -10.75
N THR A 403 28.96 -30.13 -11.52
CA THR A 403 30.28 -30.50 -12.05
C THR A 403 31.44 -29.66 -11.51
N SER A 404 31.21 -28.44 -10.97
CA SER A 404 32.29 -27.49 -10.62
C SER A 404 32.42 -27.20 -9.13
N GLY A 405 31.32 -26.92 -8.41
CA GLY A 405 31.33 -26.71 -6.95
C GLY A 405 32.38 -25.72 -6.44
N ARG A 406 32.54 -24.58 -7.12
CA ARG A 406 33.55 -23.56 -6.81
C ARG A 406 32.91 -22.35 -6.15
N SER A 407 33.67 -21.66 -5.31
CA SER A 407 33.21 -20.44 -4.66
C SER A 407 34.19 -19.29 -4.90
N TRP A 408 33.67 -18.08 -4.93
CA TRP A 408 34.42 -16.84 -5.10
C TRP A 408 33.99 -15.84 -4.03
N ARG A 409 34.89 -14.89 -3.74
CA ARG A 409 34.63 -13.72 -2.93
C ARG A 409 34.72 -12.47 -3.80
N PHE A 410 33.79 -11.56 -3.67
CA PHE A 410 33.88 -10.26 -4.32
C PHE A 410 34.91 -9.39 -3.60
N THR A 411 35.87 -8.88 -4.35
CA THR A 411 37.03 -8.17 -3.79
C THR A 411 37.38 -6.95 -4.64
N LYS A 412 38.02 -5.97 -4.01
CA LYS A 412 38.62 -4.82 -4.68
C LYS A 412 40.12 -4.80 -4.39
N VAL A 413 40.94 -5.01 -5.42
CA VAL A 413 42.41 -5.03 -5.30
C VAL A 413 42.98 -3.96 -6.20
N ALA A 414 43.81 -3.07 -5.64
CA ALA A 414 44.41 -1.95 -6.37
C ALA A 414 43.40 -1.09 -7.17
N GLY A 415 42.18 -0.91 -6.63
CA GLY A 415 41.11 -0.13 -7.24
C GLY A 415 40.24 -0.89 -8.25
N VAL A 416 40.55 -2.15 -8.55
CA VAL A 416 39.81 -2.98 -9.52
C VAL A 416 38.93 -4.00 -8.79
N TYR A 417 37.64 -4.00 -9.11
CA TYR A 417 36.68 -4.97 -8.60
C TYR A 417 36.77 -6.31 -9.35
N SER A 418 36.74 -7.42 -8.63
CA SER A 418 36.77 -8.74 -9.23
C SER A 418 36.25 -9.83 -8.28
N TRP A 419 35.82 -10.93 -8.86
CA TRP A 419 35.58 -12.18 -8.13
C TRP A 419 36.89 -12.94 -7.97
N SER A 420 37.33 -13.13 -6.73
CA SER A 420 38.52 -13.90 -6.39
C SER A 420 38.11 -15.30 -5.91
N GLU A 421 38.66 -16.35 -6.51
CA GLU A 421 38.31 -17.72 -6.16
C GLU A 421 38.76 -18.08 -4.73
N ILE A 422 37.88 -18.75 -3.98
CA ILE A 422 38.15 -19.30 -2.67
C ILE A 422 38.73 -20.71 -2.86
N SER A 423 40.04 -20.86 -2.67
CA SER A 423 40.74 -22.14 -2.84
C SER A 423 40.69 -23.06 -1.61
N ASP A 424 40.22 -22.56 -0.46
CA ASP A 424 40.12 -23.34 0.77
C ASP A 424 38.99 -24.37 0.69
N THR A 425 39.36 -25.63 0.54
CA THR A 425 38.40 -26.74 0.34
C THR A 425 37.37 -26.89 1.46
N ALA A 426 37.71 -26.54 2.71
CA ALA A 426 36.77 -26.60 3.83
C ALA A 426 35.72 -25.49 3.74
N THR A 427 36.13 -24.28 3.38
CA THR A 427 35.25 -23.13 3.15
C THR A 427 34.34 -23.38 1.94
N THR A 428 34.88 -23.92 0.85
CA THR A 428 34.08 -24.30 -0.33
C THR A 428 33.08 -25.40 0.01
N ALA A 429 33.47 -26.42 0.77
CA ALA A 429 32.55 -27.47 1.22
C ALA A 429 31.46 -26.92 2.15
N ALA A 430 31.79 -25.99 3.05
CA ALA A 430 30.81 -25.33 3.91
C ALA A 430 29.82 -24.47 3.11
N LEU A 431 30.29 -23.76 2.07
CA LEU A 431 29.44 -22.98 1.17
C LEU A 431 28.54 -23.88 0.31
N LEU A 432 29.04 -25.02 -0.18
CA LEU A 432 28.21 -26.01 -0.88
C LEU A 432 27.18 -26.66 0.05
N ALA A 433 27.53 -26.94 1.30
CA ALA A 433 26.59 -27.44 2.30
C ALA A 433 25.51 -26.40 2.63
N ALA A 434 25.89 -25.12 2.73
CA ALA A 434 24.94 -24.02 2.88
C ALA A 434 24.01 -23.89 1.66
N ALA A 435 24.56 -24.03 0.44
CA ALA A 435 23.79 -24.05 -0.80
C ALA A 435 22.75 -25.18 -0.81
N ALA A 436 23.18 -26.40 -0.46
CA ALA A 436 22.29 -27.56 -0.38
C ALA A 436 21.23 -27.41 0.73
N ALA A 437 21.59 -26.77 1.85
CA ALA A 437 20.65 -26.47 2.92
C ALA A 437 19.62 -25.42 2.51
N GLN A 438 20.02 -24.39 1.75
CA GLN A 438 19.11 -23.42 1.16
C GLN A 438 18.20 -24.08 0.13
N ASP A 439 18.74 -24.85 -0.81
CA ASP A 439 17.94 -25.59 -1.80
C ASP A 439 16.96 -26.57 -1.14
N THR A 440 17.36 -27.20 -0.02
CA THR A 440 16.45 -28.03 0.78
C THR A 440 15.36 -27.19 1.48
N ALA A 441 15.70 -25.97 1.91
CA ALA A 441 14.76 -25.06 2.56
C ALA A 441 13.79 -24.40 1.56
N ASP A 442 14.28 -24.01 0.39
CA ASP A 442 13.50 -23.48 -0.75
C ASP A 442 12.67 -24.60 -1.39
N GLY A 443 13.23 -25.82 -1.43
CA GLY A 443 12.57 -27.06 -1.81
C GLY A 443 11.53 -27.57 -0.80
N LYS A 444 11.18 -26.80 0.25
CA LYS A 444 10.00 -27.07 1.05
C LYS A 444 8.77 -27.03 0.15
N LYS A 445 8.31 -28.24 -0.20
CA LYS A 445 7.09 -28.45 -0.98
C LYS A 445 5.94 -27.70 -0.33
N ARG A 446 5.35 -26.79 -1.08
CA ARG A 446 4.32 -25.86 -0.63
C ARG A 446 2.99 -26.59 -0.52
N VAL A 447 2.14 -26.11 0.38
CA VAL A 447 0.76 -26.59 0.51
C VAL A 447 -0.16 -25.43 0.17
N PHE A 448 -0.83 -25.54 -0.97
CA PHE A 448 -1.83 -24.59 -1.42
C PHE A 448 -3.20 -24.93 -0.83
N THR A 449 -3.91 -23.92 -0.32
CA THR A 449 -5.29 -24.04 0.17
C THR A 449 -6.31 -23.34 -0.73
N THR A 450 -5.84 -22.64 -1.76
CA THR A 450 -6.61 -21.97 -2.82
C THR A 450 -6.01 -22.35 -4.17
N THR A 451 -6.60 -21.93 -5.29
CA THR A 451 -6.06 -22.24 -6.63
C THR A 451 -4.59 -21.80 -6.74
N PRO A 452 -3.64 -22.72 -7.01
CA PRO A 452 -2.21 -22.39 -7.04
C PRO A 452 -1.88 -21.39 -8.15
N ALA A 453 -1.15 -20.32 -7.83
CA ALA A 453 -0.55 -19.42 -8.81
C ALA A 453 0.96 -19.72 -8.91
N PRO A 454 1.56 -19.65 -10.11
CA PRO A 454 3.01 -19.73 -10.26
C PRO A 454 3.75 -18.71 -9.37
N PRO A 455 4.93 -19.06 -8.83
CA PRO A 455 5.62 -20.33 -9.06
C PRO A 455 4.94 -21.50 -8.32
N TYR A 456 5.00 -22.71 -8.87
CA TYR A 456 4.76 -23.98 -8.16
C TYR A 456 5.70 -25.05 -8.70
N ASP A 457 6.11 -25.98 -7.85
CA ASP A 457 7.12 -26.98 -8.17
C ASP A 457 6.56 -28.40 -8.13
N GLU A 458 7.14 -29.31 -8.92
CA GLU A 458 6.85 -30.74 -8.84
C GLU A 458 6.94 -31.23 -7.39
N GLY A 459 5.89 -31.87 -6.90
CA GLY A 459 5.74 -32.32 -5.52
C GLY A 459 5.02 -31.36 -4.57
N ASP A 460 4.72 -30.12 -4.99
CA ASP A 460 3.82 -29.25 -4.23
C ASP A 460 2.43 -29.87 -4.05
N LEU A 461 1.77 -29.61 -2.93
CA LEU A 461 0.46 -30.18 -2.59
C LEU A 461 -0.63 -29.12 -2.66
N TRP A 462 -1.83 -29.49 -3.10
CA TRP A 462 -2.99 -28.61 -3.14
C TRP A 462 -4.22 -29.29 -2.52
N SER A 463 -4.75 -28.69 -1.45
CA SER A 463 -5.87 -29.20 -0.65
C SER A 463 -7.08 -28.27 -0.62
N GLY A 464 -7.19 -27.34 -1.58
CA GLY A 464 -8.24 -26.31 -1.65
C GLY A 464 -9.47 -26.68 -2.50
N LEU A 465 -9.58 -27.94 -2.92
CA LEU A 465 -10.67 -28.40 -3.79
C LEU A 465 -11.94 -28.63 -2.97
N SER A 466 -13.09 -28.22 -3.51
CA SER A 466 -14.40 -28.37 -2.85
C SER A 466 -14.83 -29.83 -2.63
N SER A 467 -14.22 -30.77 -3.35
CA SER A 467 -14.39 -32.21 -3.21
C SER A 467 -13.56 -32.82 -2.07
N GLY A 468 -12.67 -32.06 -1.42
CA GLY A 468 -11.74 -32.58 -0.41
C GLY A 468 -10.55 -33.36 -1.00
N ASP A 469 -10.38 -33.32 -2.32
CA ASP A 469 -9.26 -33.98 -3.01
C ASP A 469 -7.92 -33.32 -2.66
N LEU A 470 -6.90 -34.16 -2.54
CA LEU A 470 -5.51 -33.73 -2.47
C LEU A 470 -4.87 -33.91 -3.84
N LYS A 471 -4.36 -32.83 -4.44
CA LYS A 471 -3.55 -32.87 -5.66
C LYS A 471 -2.07 -32.67 -5.36
N VAL A 472 -1.24 -33.22 -6.22
CA VAL A 472 0.21 -33.02 -6.26
C VAL A 472 0.58 -32.41 -7.60
N CYS A 473 1.45 -31.40 -7.58
CA CYS A 473 2.00 -30.84 -8.80
C CYS A 473 2.95 -31.86 -9.44
N ILE A 474 2.78 -32.11 -10.73
CA ILE A 474 3.58 -33.04 -11.53
C ILE A 474 4.40 -32.34 -12.60
N THR A 475 4.25 -31.02 -12.75
CA THR A 475 5.02 -30.20 -13.68
C THR A 475 5.30 -28.83 -13.05
N SER A 476 6.56 -28.48 -12.81
CA SER A 476 6.92 -27.16 -12.27
C SER A 476 6.57 -26.03 -13.25
N ARG A 477 6.16 -24.88 -12.71
CA ARG A 477 5.90 -23.65 -13.47
C ARG A 477 6.39 -22.45 -12.69
N ALA A 478 7.32 -21.69 -13.27
CA ALA A 478 7.91 -20.52 -12.62
C ALA A 478 7.03 -19.24 -12.72
N THR A 479 6.35 -19.03 -13.86
CA THR A 479 5.57 -17.81 -14.15
C THR A 479 4.26 -18.12 -14.89
N GLY A 480 3.39 -17.11 -15.03
CA GLY A 480 2.11 -17.21 -15.74
C GLY A 480 0.93 -17.59 -14.85
N ASN A 481 -0.07 -18.27 -15.42
CA ASN A 481 -1.30 -18.65 -14.71
C ASN A 481 -1.30 -20.12 -14.28
N TYR A 482 -2.23 -20.48 -13.39
CA TYR A 482 -2.56 -21.87 -13.05
C TYR A 482 -2.86 -22.70 -14.31
N VAL A 483 -2.31 -23.91 -14.38
CA VAL A 483 -2.59 -24.87 -15.46
C VAL A 483 -2.99 -26.20 -14.84
N ALA A 484 -4.22 -26.64 -15.12
CA ALA A 484 -4.80 -27.81 -14.47
C ALA A 484 -4.07 -29.14 -14.78
N SER A 485 -3.42 -29.25 -15.94
CA SER A 485 -2.64 -30.44 -16.31
C SER A 485 -1.36 -30.60 -15.51
N ASP A 486 -0.90 -29.54 -14.83
CA ASP A 486 0.29 -29.59 -13.99
C ASP A 486 -0.01 -30.24 -12.63
N TRP A 487 -1.27 -30.61 -12.37
CA TRP A 487 -1.74 -31.12 -11.08
C TRP A 487 -2.49 -32.44 -11.23
N ALA A 488 -1.96 -33.51 -10.64
CA ALA A 488 -2.58 -34.83 -10.58
C ALA A 488 -3.14 -35.12 -9.19
N LEU A 489 -4.08 -36.07 -9.07
CA LEU A 489 -4.54 -36.54 -7.77
C LEU A 489 -3.39 -37.22 -7.01
N ALA A 490 -3.07 -36.72 -5.81
CA ALA A 490 -2.00 -37.25 -4.98
C ALA A 490 -2.36 -38.60 -4.35
N SER A 491 -3.66 -38.86 -4.18
CA SER A 491 -4.18 -40.12 -3.68
C SER A 491 -5.16 -40.73 -4.69
N LYS A 492 -5.14 -42.06 -4.80
CA LYS A 492 -6.14 -42.84 -5.53
C LYS A 492 -7.28 -43.20 -4.58
N TYR A 493 -7.78 -42.25 -3.79
CA TYR A 493 -8.94 -42.53 -2.94
C TYR A 493 -10.06 -43.00 -3.86
N THR A 494 -10.46 -44.25 -3.69
CA THR A 494 -11.49 -44.86 -4.52
C THR A 494 -12.80 -44.28 -4.00
N ASP A 495 -13.52 -43.60 -4.89
CA ASP A 495 -14.82 -43.02 -4.55
C ASP A 495 -15.78 -44.10 -4.00
N ASP A 496 -16.85 -43.65 -3.38
CA ASP A 496 -17.88 -44.53 -2.82
C ASP A 496 -18.62 -45.36 -3.88
N THR A 497 -18.17 -45.40 -5.15
CA THR A 497 -18.82 -46.13 -6.25
C THR A 497 -19.03 -47.60 -5.91
N ALA A 498 -18.01 -48.29 -5.37
CA ALA A 498 -18.15 -49.70 -4.98
C ALA A 498 -19.15 -49.87 -3.82
N ALA A 499 -19.13 -48.96 -2.84
CA ALA A 499 -20.04 -48.97 -1.70
C ALA A 499 -21.49 -48.68 -2.13
N ASN A 500 -21.69 -47.70 -3.01
CA ASN A 500 -22.99 -47.33 -3.57
C ASN A 500 -23.56 -48.42 -4.49
N ALA A 501 -22.71 -49.09 -5.26
CA ALA A 501 -23.09 -50.25 -6.05
C ALA A 501 -23.54 -51.41 -5.16
N ALA A 502 -22.81 -51.66 -4.05
CA ALA A 502 -23.21 -52.67 -3.06
C ALA A 502 -24.53 -52.30 -2.37
N GLN A 503 -24.75 -51.04 -2.00
CA GLN A 503 -26.00 -50.57 -1.42
C GLN A 503 -27.18 -50.72 -2.39
N THR A 504 -26.96 -50.41 -3.67
CA THR A 504 -27.97 -50.59 -4.73
C THR A 504 -28.33 -52.07 -4.90
N ALA A 505 -27.33 -52.95 -4.95
CA ALA A 505 -27.55 -54.39 -5.03
C ALA A 505 -28.32 -54.92 -3.81
N ALA A 506 -27.99 -54.46 -2.61
CA ALA A 506 -28.69 -54.82 -1.38
C ALA A 506 -30.15 -54.36 -1.38
N ASN A 507 -30.42 -53.12 -1.81
CA ASN A 507 -31.79 -52.59 -1.94
C ASN A 507 -32.62 -53.39 -2.95
N ASN A 508 -32.03 -53.76 -4.10
CA ASN A 508 -32.69 -54.58 -5.11
C ASN A 508 -33.01 -55.98 -4.58
N ALA A 509 -32.07 -56.62 -3.87
CA ALA A 509 -32.29 -57.92 -3.24
C ALA A 509 -33.42 -57.86 -2.20
N GLN A 510 -33.47 -56.81 -1.37
CA GLN A 510 -34.55 -56.59 -0.41
C GLN A 510 -35.91 -56.41 -1.10
N ALA A 511 -35.97 -55.64 -2.20
CA ALA A 511 -37.19 -55.45 -2.99
C ALA A 511 -37.70 -56.76 -3.61
N SER A 512 -36.78 -57.58 -4.16
CA SER A 512 -37.11 -58.92 -4.68
C SER A 512 -37.62 -59.84 -3.57
N ALA A 513 -36.98 -59.84 -2.39
CA ALA A 513 -37.42 -60.64 -1.25
C ALA A 513 -38.82 -60.23 -0.76
N ASN A 514 -39.09 -58.91 -0.67
CA ASN A 514 -40.41 -58.40 -0.30
C ASN A 514 -41.50 -58.79 -1.32
N THR A 515 -41.17 -58.75 -2.61
CA THR A 515 -42.07 -59.18 -3.69
C THR A 515 -42.39 -60.67 -3.58
N ALA A 516 -41.38 -61.51 -3.37
CA ALA A 516 -41.55 -62.95 -3.17
C ALA A 516 -42.41 -63.26 -1.94
N ASN A 517 -42.17 -62.57 -0.81
CA ASN A 517 -42.98 -62.71 0.40
C ASN A 517 -44.46 -62.33 0.17
N GLY A 518 -44.72 -61.29 -0.64
CA GLY A 518 -46.08 -60.91 -1.03
C GLY A 518 -46.79 -61.99 -1.85
N LEU A 519 -46.12 -62.56 -2.84
CA LEU A 519 -46.66 -63.66 -3.65
C LEU A 519 -46.93 -64.92 -2.81
N LEU A 520 -46.04 -65.25 -1.87
CA LEU A 520 -46.24 -66.36 -0.94
C LEU A 520 -47.45 -66.13 -0.02
N ALA A 521 -47.65 -64.89 0.44
CA ALA A 521 -48.82 -64.52 1.23
C ALA A 521 -50.13 -64.64 0.43
N ASP A 522 -50.11 -64.25 -0.85
CA ASP A 522 -51.27 -64.42 -1.75
C ASP A 522 -51.59 -65.91 -2.00
N ILE A 523 -50.58 -66.76 -2.20
CA ILE A 523 -50.76 -68.22 -2.35
C ILE A 523 -51.36 -68.85 -1.09
N ALA A 524 -50.97 -68.37 0.08
CA ALA A 524 -51.49 -68.87 1.36
C ALA A 524 -52.88 -68.33 1.71
N ASN A 525 -53.41 -67.35 0.96
CA ASN A 525 -54.65 -66.68 1.27
C ASN A 525 -55.83 -67.23 0.46
N ASP A 526 -56.70 -67.95 1.14
CA ASP A 526 -57.94 -68.53 0.57
C ASP A 526 -58.94 -67.49 0.00
N GLY A 527 -58.76 -66.20 0.27
CA GLY A 527 -59.51 -65.08 -0.31
C GLY A 527 -58.90 -64.52 -1.61
N LYS A 528 -57.91 -65.22 -2.17
CA LYS A 528 -57.26 -64.88 -3.44
C LYS A 528 -57.50 -66.01 -4.45
N LEU A 529 -57.52 -65.62 -5.72
CA LEU A 529 -57.46 -66.54 -6.85
C LEU A 529 -56.22 -66.19 -7.67
N THR A 530 -55.18 -66.99 -7.52
CA THR A 530 -53.87 -66.81 -8.15
C THR A 530 -53.92 -67.11 -9.66
N PRO A 531 -52.91 -66.68 -10.44
CA PRO A 531 -52.84 -66.99 -11.87
C PRO A 531 -52.98 -68.48 -12.21
N VAL A 532 -52.38 -69.36 -11.41
CA VAL A 532 -52.47 -70.81 -11.61
C VAL A 532 -53.89 -71.33 -11.32
N GLU A 533 -54.51 -70.88 -10.22
CA GLU A 533 -55.88 -71.27 -9.90
C GLU A 533 -56.88 -70.74 -10.93
N LYS A 534 -56.66 -69.53 -11.46
CA LYS A 534 -57.46 -68.97 -12.54
C LYS A 534 -57.43 -69.82 -13.81
N GLN A 535 -56.30 -70.43 -14.16
CA GLN A 535 -56.23 -71.33 -15.32
C GLN A 535 -57.12 -72.56 -15.12
N ALA A 536 -57.10 -73.16 -13.93
CA ALA A 536 -57.96 -74.29 -13.60
C ALA A 536 -59.45 -73.89 -13.62
N VAL A 537 -59.78 -72.74 -13.03
CA VAL A 537 -61.16 -72.21 -13.02
C VAL A 537 -61.63 -71.83 -14.42
N LYS A 538 -60.75 -71.34 -15.29
CA LYS A 538 -61.08 -71.05 -16.70
C LYS A 538 -61.39 -72.32 -17.48
N LEU A 539 -60.62 -73.39 -17.28
CA LEU A 539 -60.89 -74.69 -17.90
C LEU A 539 -62.25 -75.23 -17.46
N GLU A 540 -62.57 -75.12 -16.17
CA GLU A 540 -63.89 -75.50 -15.63
C GLU A 540 -65.00 -74.63 -16.23
N TRP A 541 -64.80 -73.31 -16.30
CA TRP A 541 -65.77 -72.39 -16.87
C TRP A 541 -66.05 -72.68 -18.34
N ASP A 542 -65.02 -72.96 -19.14
CA ASP A 542 -65.20 -73.33 -20.56
C ASP A 542 -65.96 -74.65 -20.71
N THR A 543 -65.68 -75.63 -19.84
CA THR A 543 -66.41 -76.90 -19.80
C THR A 543 -67.89 -76.65 -19.47
N ILE A 544 -68.18 -75.80 -18.48
CA ILE A 544 -69.54 -75.39 -18.10
C ILE A 544 -70.28 -74.73 -19.28
N VAL A 545 -69.61 -73.81 -19.99
CA VAL A 545 -70.18 -73.13 -21.16
C VAL A 545 -70.53 -74.14 -22.26
N ASP A 546 -69.65 -75.09 -22.54
CA ASP A 546 -69.84 -76.11 -23.56
C ASP A 546 -70.94 -77.12 -23.20
N GLU A 547 -71.00 -77.57 -21.95
CA GLU A 547 -72.03 -78.48 -21.44
C GLU A 547 -73.41 -77.83 -21.45
N LYS A 548 -73.50 -76.53 -21.12
CA LYS A 548 -74.75 -75.78 -21.02
C LYS A 548 -75.60 -75.91 -22.29
N SER A 549 -74.98 -75.72 -23.45
CA SER A 549 -75.66 -75.78 -24.74
C SER A 549 -76.24 -77.17 -25.03
N LYS A 550 -75.49 -78.23 -24.69
CA LYS A 550 -75.92 -79.62 -24.92
C LYS A 550 -77.10 -80.00 -24.02
N ILE A 551 -77.03 -79.65 -22.73
CA ILE A 551 -78.09 -79.93 -21.75
C ILE A 551 -79.36 -79.15 -22.11
N ASP A 552 -79.24 -77.90 -22.54
CA ASP A 552 -80.39 -77.11 -23.01
C ASP A 552 -81.09 -77.75 -24.22
N GLY A 553 -80.32 -78.27 -25.18
CA GLY A 553 -80.87 -78.96 -26.34
C GLY A 553 -81.64 -80.23 -25.95
N GLN A 554 -81.15 -80.97 -24.94
CA GLN A 554 -81.87 -82.13 -24.39
C GLN A 554 -83.14 -81.71 -23.66
N ALA A 555 -83.09 -80.65 -22.84
CA ALA A 555 -84.25 -80.11 -22.14
C ALA A 555 -85.36 -79.69 -23.13
N ASP A 556 -84.99 -79.01 -24.22
CA ASP A 556 -85.92 -78.57 -25.27
C ASP A 556 -86.54 -79.77 -26.00
N TYR A 557 -85.75 -80.81 -26.29
CA TYR A 557 -86.23 -82.03 -26.96
C TYR A 557 -87.31 -82.75 -26.14
N TYR A 558 -87.13 -82.85 -24.82
CA TYR A 558 -88.07 -83.51 -23.91
C TYR A 558 -89.14 -82.58 -23.31
N GLY A 559 -89.11 -81.27 -23.62
CA GLY A 559 -90.06 -80.29 -23.11
C GLY A 559 -89.93 -79.98 -21.61
N VAL A 560 -88.73 -80.12 -21.03
CA VAL A 560 -88.44 -79.87 -19.61
C VAL A 560 -88.01 -78.41 -19.40
N SER A 561 -88.49 -77.77 -18.34
CA SER A 561 -88.18 -76.36 -18.05
C SER A 561 -86.73 -76.15 -17.62
N LYS A 562 -86.01 -75.25 -18.31
CA LYS A 562 -84.61 -74.87 -18.05
C LYS A 562 -84.42 -73.54 -17.31
N GLY A 563 -85.50 -72.93 -16.80
CA GLY A 563 -85.48 -71.57 -16.23
C GLY A 563 -84.54 -71.39 -15.03
N THR A 564 -84.62 -72.28 -14.04
CA THR A 564 -83.79 -72.24 -12.82
C THR A 564 -82.31 -72.46 -13.15
N TYR A 565 -82.01 -73.44 -14.01
CA TYR A 565 -80.66 -73.74 -14.48
C TYR A 565 -80.04 -72.57 -15.25
N GLY A 566 -80.79 -71.95 -16.17
CA GLY A 566 -80.35 -70.76 -16.90
C GLY A 566 -80.07 -69.55 -16.00
N THR A 567 -80.91 -69.34 -14.98
CA THR A 567 -80.73 -68.24 -14.02
C THR A 567 -79.42 -68.41 -13.23
N LEU A 568 -79.19 -69.61 -12.68
CA LEU A 568 -77.99 -69.89 -11.89
C LEU A 568 -76.71 -69.92 -12.74
N TYR A 569 -76.79 -70.36 -14.00
CA TYR A 569 -75.71 -70.22 -14.97
C TYR A 569 -75.34 -68.73 -15.18
N ASN A 570 -76.33 -67.86 -15.41
CA ASN A 570 -76.08 -66.43 -15.60
C ASN A 570 -75.50 -65.78 -14.34
N THR A 571 -75.96 -66.18 -13.15
CA THR A 571 -75.36 -65.73 -11.88
C THR A 571 -73.88 -66.09 -11.79
N LEU A 572 -73.52 -67.35 -12.10
CA LEU A 572 -72.12 -67.78 -12.11
C LEU A 572 -71.30 -67.05 -13.19
N SER A 573 -71.83 -66.93 -14.41
CA SER A 573 -71.20 -66.23 -15.54
C SER A 573 -70.82 -64.79 -15.20
N ASN A 574 -71.79 -64.05 -14.66
CA ASN A 574 -71.60 -62.64 -14.30
C ASN A 574 -70.56 -62.46 -13.20
N TYR A 575 -70.45 -63.45 -12.29
CA TYR A 575 -69.45 -63.43 -11.24
C TYR A 575 -68.05 -63.79 -11.75
N ILE A 576 -67.94 -64.83 -12.58
CA ILE A 576 -66.65 -65.44 -12.92
C ILE A 576 -65.96 -64.77 -14.10
N THR A 577 -66.70 -64.26 -15.08
CA THR A 577 -66.12 -63.68 -16.30
C THR A 577 -65.24 -62.44 -16.05
N PRO A 578 -65.57 -61.50 -15.13
CA PRO A 578 -64.69 -60.38 -14.82
C PRO A 578 -63.39 -60.83 -14.13
N ILE A 579 -63.47 -61.85 -13.27
CA ILE A 579 -62.33 -62.41 -12.53
C ILE A 579 -61.34 -63.08 -13.49
N LEU A 580 -61.85 -63.73 -14.54
CA LEU A 580 -61.06 -64.45 -15.55
C LEU A 580 -60.61 -63.58 -16.74
N SER A 581 -60.94 -62.28 -16.75
CA SER A 581 -60.55 -61.37 -17.84
C SER A 581 -59.03 -61.22 -18.00
N ASN A 582 -58.28 -61.35 -16.90
CA ASN A 582 -56.83 -61.42 -16.89
C ASN A 582 -56.37 -62.62 -16.05
N LEU A 583 -55.78 -63.61 -16.73
CA LEU A 583 -55.28 -64.84 -16.11
C LEU A 583 -53.87 -64.67 -15.51
N GLY A 584 -53.17 -63.58 -15.80
CA GLY A 584 -51.81 -63.31 -15.34
C GLY A 584 -51.72 -62.60 -13.99
N THR A 585 -52.84 -62.20 -13.40
CA THR A 585 -52.88 -61.43 -12.13
C THR A 585 -53.72 -62.13 -11.07
N THR A 586 -53.31 -62.02 -9.81
CA THR A 586 -54.11 -62.50 -8.66
C THR A 586 -55.34 -61.61 -8.49
N SER A 587 -56.51 -62.21 -8.33
CA SER A 587 -57.75 -61.49 -7.99
C SER A 587 -58.17 -61.76 -6.56
N THR A 588 -58.69 -60.74 -5.88
CA THR A 588 -59.38 -60.93 -4.60
C THR A 588 -60.77 -61.51 -4.84
N ILE A 589 -61.15 -62.54 -4.08
CA ILE A 589 -62.45 -63.19 -4.13
C ILE A 589 -63.03 -63.35 -2.72
N ASN A 590 -64.34 -63.42 -2.60
CA ASN A 590 -64.96 -63.98 -1.40
C ASN A 590 -65.13 -65.48 -1.61
N ARG A 591 -64.45 -66.29 -0.78
CA ARG A 591 -64.45 -67.76 -0.88
C ARG A 591 -65.85 -68.37 -0.79
N GLU A 592 -66.67 -67.87 0.13
CA GLU A 592 -68.01 -68.41 0.36
C GLU A 592 -68.91 -68.14 -0.86
N THR A 593 -68.86 -66.92 -1.39
CA THR A 593 -69.57 -66.53 -2.61
C THR A 593 -69.09 -67.35 -3.82
N PHE A 594 -67.77 -67.46 -4.00
CA PHE A 594 -67.18 -68.22 -5.11
C PHE A 594 -67.66 -69.68 -5.11
N ARG A 595 -67.48 -70.38 -3.98
CA ARG A 595 -67.89 -71.79 -3.86
C ARG A 595 -69.41 -71.95 -3.94
N GLY A 596 -70.15 -71.00 -3.38
CA GLY A 596 -71.61 -70.99 -3.41
C GLY A 596 -72.16 -70.92 -4.83
N HIS A 597 -71.61 -70.07 -5.70
CA HIS A 597 -72.06 -69.97 -7.08
C HIS A 597 -71.81 -71.25 -7.88
N PHE A 598 -70.62 -71.86 -7.79
CA PHE A 598 -70.34 -73.14 -8.43
C PHE A 598 -71.26 -74.25 -7.91
N LYS A 599 -71.41 -74.38 -6.59
CA LYS A 599 -72.29 -75.38 -5.96
C LYS A 599 -73.73 -75.26 -6.45
N ASN A 600 -74.28 -74.04 -6.44
CA ASN A 600 -75.66 -73.80 -6.84
C ASN A 600 -75.87 -74.12 -8.32
N TYR A 601 -74.91 -73.75 -9.19
CA TYR A 601 -74.94 -74.12 -10.60
C TYR A 601 -74.95 -75.64 -10.81
N TYR A 602 -74.04 -76.39 -10.19
CA TYR A 602 -73.98 -77.85 -10.37
C TYR A 602 -75.21 -78.56 -9.80
N SER A 603 -75.78 -78.05 -8.70
CA SER A 603 -77.01 -78.60 -8.13
C SER A 603 -78.16 -78.45 -9.13
N ALA A 604 -78.35 -77.26 -9.69
CA ALA A 604 -79.38 -77.03 -10.70
C ALA A 604 -79.12 -77.76 -12.03
N ARG A 605 -77.84 -78.00 -12.38
CA ARG A 605 -77.47 -78.87 -13.51
C ARG A 605 -77.98 -80.29 -13.27
N GLN A 606 -77.75 -80.84 -12.08
CA GLN A 606 -78.19 -82.19 -11.72
C GLN A 606 -79.71 -82.28 -11.69
N ASP A 607 -80.39 -81.33 -11.05
CA ASP A 607 -81.85 -81.29 -10.99
C ASP A 607 -82.49 -81.31 -12.40
N LEU A 608 -81.90 -80.58 -13.35
CA LEU A 608 -82.36 -80.57 -14.74
C LEU A 608 -82.10 -81.91 -15.44
N LEU A 609 -80.93 -82.51 -15.25
CA LEU A 609 -80.61 -83.82 -15.83
C LEU A 609 -81.54 -84.91 -15.29
N ASP A 610 -81.85 -84.90 -14.00
CA ASP A 610 -82.78 -85.83 -13.38
C ASP A 610 -84.20 -85.65 -13.94
N ALA A 611 -84.66 -84.40 -14.07
CA ALA A 611 -85.96 -84.11 -14.69
C ALA A 611 -86.03 -84.51 -16.17
N ILE A 612 -84.94 -84.33 -16.94
CA ILE A 612 -84.83 -84.83 -18.31
C ILE A 612 -84.91 -86.35 -18.33
N ALA A 613 -84.20 -87.04 -17.44
CA ALA A 613 -84.19 -88.50 -17.38
C ALA A 613 -85.57 -89.07 -16.99
N GLU A 614 -86.25 -88.45 -16.02
CA GLU A 614 -87.61 -88.81 -15.64
C GLU A 614 -88.58 -88.62 -16.82
N LYS A 615 -88.48 -87.49 -17.52
CA LYS A 615 -89.33 -87.22 -18.68
C LYS A 615 -89.06 -88.14 -19.87
N ALA A 616 -87.79 -88.49 -20.11
CA ALA A 616 -87.38 -89.43 -21.13
C ALA A 616 -87.92 -90.83 -20.83
N LYS A 617 -87.95 -91.23 -19.56
CA LYS A 617 -88.56 -92.49 -19.11
C LYS A 617 -90.07 -92.49 -19.32
N ASP A 618 -90.78 -91.44 -18.91
CA ASP A 618 -92.22 -91.30 -19.09
C ASP A 618 -92.69 -91.39 -20.55
N LEU A 619 -91.85 -90.99 -21.50
CA LEU A 619 -92.15 -91.06 -22.94
C LEU A 619 -91.79 -92.41 -23.58
N ALA A 620 -90.98 -93.23 -22.89
CA ALA A 620 -90.57 -94.55 -23.34
C ALA A 620 -91.48 -95.67 -22.82
N ASP A 621 -92.10 -95.45 -21.64
CA ASP A 621 -93.18 -96.27 -21.06
C ASP A 621 -94.54 -95.94 -21.74
#